data_AF-A0A9C9SBF7-F1
#
_entry.id   AF-A0A9C9SBF7-F1
#
_cell.length_a   1.000
_cell.length_b   1.000
_cell.length_c   1.000
_cell.angle_alpha   90.00
_cell.angle_beta   90.00
_cell.angle_gamma   90.00
#
_symmetry.space_group_name_H-M   'P 1'
#
loop_
_entity.id
_entity.type
_entity.pdbx_description
1 polymer ?
#
loop_
_entity_poly.entity_id
_entity_poly.type
_entity_poly.pdbx_seq_one_letter_code
_entity_poly.pdbx_strand_id
1 'polypeptide(L)'
;MLVTATCSNFSTRNDGFTGRTKPVADDETPFRITRPCTHEGAGTDYAVGDGQKYADLSQIPWSSLGPGDTVRIHWRKTPYRYKILLSSSGSADQPVRICGVPGSGGERPILSGDAAVTPVNMGYPDNYFNRDSDNFQGLGLIIISGNYDTKPAHIVIEGLHLRDAGKDYHFTSSAGERKNYGDGAACIRIQAADHVIVRNNVIENCGNGIFTMSQGYNEASLTRDLLIEGNYLADNGQPGSYYQHGMYIQAIGATYQYNHFGPNKAGSQGAMLKERVAGSVIRYNWFDSGGTRIMDLVEVEDASGWYLEQSYREELGGSAPDPERLAKVRDAEARYRTTHVYGNLIRH
;
A
#
# COMPACT_ATOMS: atom_id res chain seq x y z
N MET A 1 30.56 -31.15 33.59
CA MET A 1 30.39 -30.80 32.16
C MET A 1 29.56 -29.53 32.10
N LEU A 2 30.23 -28.39 32.09
CA LEU A 2 29.63 -27.07 31.89
C LEU A 2 30.26 -26.55 30.59
N VAL A 3 29.46 -26.32 29.55
CA VAL A 3 29.95 -25.73 28.30
C VAL A 3 29.68 -24.23 28.38
N THR A 4 30.73 -23.47 28.62
CA THR A 4 30.79 -22.01 28.49
C THR A 4 30.83 -21.64 27.00
N ALA A 5 29.83 -20.88 26.54
CA ALA A 5 29.88 -20.22 25.23
C ALA A 5 30.56 -18.85 25.38
N THR A 6 31.68 -18.66 24.69
CA THR A 6 32.43 -17.40 24.63
C THR A 6 31.86 -16.48 23.55
N CYS A 7 31.44 -15.27 23.91
CA CYS A 7 31.17 -14.18 22.98
C CYS A 7 32.50 -13.63 22.42
N SER A 8 32.65 -13.61 21.10
CA SER A 8 33.76 -12.97 20.42
C SER A 8 33.39 -11.55 19.94
N ASN A 9 34.06 -10.58 20.57
CA ASN A 9 34.31 -9.17 20.22
C ASN A 9 33.78 -8.63 18.88
N PHE A 10 32.87 -7.65 18.96
CA PHE A 10 32.64 -6.66 17.91
C PHE A 10 33.71 -5.56 18.02
N SER A 11 34.56 -5.47 16.99
CA SER A 11 35.51 -4.36 16.79
C SER A 11 34.77 -3.14 16.23
N THR A 12 34.77 -2.04 16.97
CA THR A 12 34.33 -0.72 16.49
C THR A 12 35.31 -0.19 15.45
N ARG A 13 34.96 -0.24 14.15
CA ARG A 13 35.62 0.60 13.14
C ARG A 13 34.78 1.84 12.87
N ASN A 14 35.44 2.97 13.10
CA ASN A 14 34.96 4.31 12.92
C ASN A 14 35.33 4.71 11.48
N ASP A 15 34.45 4.46 10.51
CA ASP A 15 34.70 4.83 9.11
C ASP A 15 33.91 6.09 8.75
N GLY A 16 34.68 7.12 8.39
CA GLY A 16 34.23 8.48 8.19
C GLY A 16 33.22 8.68 7.06
N PHE A 17 32.41 9.71 7.27
CA PHE A 17 31.42 10.27 6.37
C PHE A 17 32.08 10.70 5.05
N THR A 18 31.90 9.92 3.98
CA THR A 18 32.08 10.40 2.60
C THR A 18 30.92 9.91 1.75
N GLY A 19 30.26 10.86 1.08
CA GLY A 19 29.07 10.62 0.27
C GLY A 19 29.32 9.60 -0.84
N ARG A 20 28.60 8.49 -0.76
CA ARG A 20 28.27 7.64 -1.90
C ARG A 20 26.80 7.30 -1.79
N THR A 21 26.02 7.72 -2.77
CA THR A 21 24.69 7.17 -3.06
C THR A 21 24.86 5.68 -3.36
N LYS A 22 24.73 4.83 -2.35
CA LYS A 22 24.54 3.39 -2.59
C LYS A 22 23.20 3.23 -3.30
N PRO A 23 23.11 2.42 -4.36
CA PRO A 23 21.81 1.94 -4.79
C PRO A 23 21.20 1.19 -3.61
N VAL A 24 19.94 1.52 -3.28
CA VAL A 24 19.14 0.80 -2.28
C VAL A 24 19.14 -0.66 -2.71
N ALA A 25 19.91 -1.49 -2.01
CA ALA A 25 20.05 -2.89 -2.34
C ALA A 25 18.81 -3.63 -1.81
N ASP A 26 18.25 -4.51 -2.63
CA ASP A 26 17.13 -5.43 -2.30
C ASP A 26 17.34 -6.30 -1.03
N ASP A 27 18.43 -6.13 -0.29
CA ASP A 27 18.88 -6.92 0.85
C ASP A 27 18.53 -6.37 2.23
N GLU A 28 17.77 -5.28 2.30
CA GLU A 28 17.48 -4.66 3.60
C GLU A 28 16.29 -5.28 4.34
N THR A 29 15.53 -6.23 3.78
CA THR A 29 14.46 -6.89 4.56
C THR A 29 15.03 -8.05 5.39
N PRO A 30 14.97 -8.02 6.74
CA PRO A 30 15.45 -9.12 7.58
C PRO A 30 14.62 -10.41 7.42
N PHE A 31 13.42 -10.31 6.84
CA PHE A 31 12.55 -11.43 6.48
C PHE A 31 12.04 -11.28 5.04
N ARG A 32 12.61 -12.04 4.10
CA ARG A 32 12.11 -12.12 2.72
C ARG A 32 11.00 -13.15 2.62
N ILE A 33 9.75 -12.71 2.48
CA ILE A 33 8.64 -13.57 2.09
C ILE A 33 8.68 -13.70 0.56
N THR A 34 9.45 -14.66 0.05
CA THR A 34 9.53 -14.90 -1.39
C THR A 34 8.43 -15.88 -1.81
N ARG A 35 7.37 -15.35 -2.41
CA ARG A 35 6.45 -16.14 -3.23
C ARG A 35 6.84 -15.96 -4.70
N PRO A 36 7.09 -17.04 -5.46
CA PRO A 36 7.33 -16.92 -6.89
C PRO A 36 6.15 -16.21 -7.58
N CYS A 37 6.46 -15.30 -8.51
CA CYS A 37 5.46 -14.72 -9.39
C CYS A 37 5.13 -15.70 -10.52
N THR A 38 4.40 -16.75 -10.17
CA THR A 38 3.86 -17.78 -11.06
C THR A 38 2.35 -17.65 -11.12
N HIS A 39 1.76 -17.88 -12.30
CA HIS A 39 0.33 -17.97 -12.44
C HIS A 39 -0.15 -19.32 -11.85
N GLU A 40 -1.05 -19.24 -10.87
CA GLU A 40 -1.56 -20.39 -10.10
C GLU A 40 -3.10 -20.44 -10.10
N GLY A 41 -3.75 -19.38 -10.61
CA GLY A 41 -5.21 -19.29 -10.65
C GLY A 41 -5.79 -19.98 -11.88
N ALA A 42 -7.12 -20.10 -11.89
CA ALA A 42 -7.91 -20.60 -13.02
C ALA A 42 -8.25 -19.51 -14.05
N GLY A 43 -7.82 -18.26 -13.81
CA GLY A 43 -8.01 -17.13 -14.70
C GLY A 43 -6.95 -17.08 -15.81
N THR A 44 -6.69 -15.88 -16.31
CA THR A 44 -5.75 -15.61 -17.39
C THR A 44 -4.38 -15.22 -16.87
N ASP A 45 -3.34 -15.78 -17.49
CA ASP A 45 -1.95 -15.35 -17.33
C ASP A 45 -1.63 -14.16 -18.25
N TYR A 46 -1.40 -13.00 -17.64
CA TYR A 46 -0.99 -11.76 -18.30
C TYR A 46 0.49 -11.51 -18.06
N ALA A 47 1.35 -12.17 -18.85
CA ALA A 47 2.80 -11.95 -18.81
C ALA A 47 3.19 -10.67 -19.58
N VAL A 48 3.74 -9.69 -18.86
CA VAL A 48 4.11 -8.36 -19.39
C VAL A 48 5.61 -8.15 -19.33
N GLY A 49 6.20 -7.63 -20.41
CA GLY A 49 7.60 -7.20 -20.47
C GLY A 49 8.29 -7.61 -21.76
N ASP A 50 9.59 -7.37 -21.83
CA ASP A 50 10.38 -7.63 -23.04
C ASP A 50 10.32 -9.12 -23.42
N GLY A 51 9.92 -9.42 -24.66
CA GLY A 51 9.77 -10.78 -25.16
C GLY A 51 8.57 -11.56 -24.61
N GLN A 52 7.71 -10.94 -23.78
CA GLN A 52 6.48 -11.55 -23.28
C GLN A 52 5.32 -11.34 -24.25
N LYS A 53 4.20 -12.03 -24.00
CA LYS A 53 2.95 -11.90 -24.79
C LYS A 53 2.47 -10.45 -24.86
N TYR A 54 2.56 -9.73 -23.75
CA TYR A 54 2.26 -8.31 -23.65
C TYR A 54 3.58 -7.55 -23.46
N ALA A 55 3.90 -6.62 -24.36
CA ALA A 55 5.14 -5.85 -24.27
C ALA A 55 5.06 -4.74 -23.21
N ASP A 56 3.85 -4.25 -22.93
CA ASP A 56 3.63 -3.12 -22.04
C ASP A 56 2.32 -3.24 -21.23
N LEU A 57 2.30 -2.57 -20.06
CA LEU A 57 1.15 -2.58 -19.14
C LEU A 57 -0.11 -1.96 -19.76
N SER A 58 0.04 -1.13 -20.80
CA SER A 58 -1.07 -0.58 -21.59
C SER A 58 -1.92 -1.63 -22.31
N GLN A 59 -1.41 -2.85 -22.49
CA GLN A 59 -2.12 -3.94 -23.17
C GLN A 59 -2.92 -4.83 -22.22
N ILE A 60 -2.84 -4.56 -20.91
CA ILE A 60 -3.57 -5.34 -19.89
C ILE A 60 -4.96 -4.74 -19.68
N PRO A 61 -6.02 -5.56 -19.66
CA PRO A 61 -7.37 -5.08 -19.47
C PRO A 61 -7.67 -4.90 -17.97
N TRP A 62 -7.02 -3.93 -17.34
CA TRP A 62 -7.02 -3.73 -15.88
C TRP A 62 -8.41 -3.66 -15.25
N SER A 63 -9.38 -3.03 -15.91
CA SER A 63 -10.76 -2.88 -15.41
C SER A 63 -11.61 -4.15 -15.54
N SER A 64 -11.13 -5.16 -16.27
CA SER A 64 -11.86 -6.43 -16.46
C SER A 64 -11.13 -7.64 -15.91
N LEU A 65 -10.09 -7.44 -15.09
CA LEU A 65 -9.45 -8.56 -14.39
C LEU A 65 -10.48 -9.25 -13.49
N GLY A 66 -10.44 -10.57 -13.43
CA GLY A 66 -11.38 -11.37 -12.64
C GLY A 66 -10.70 -12.44 -11.77
N PRO A 67 -11.49 -13.27 -11.08
CA PRO A 67 -10.97 -14.30 -10.19
C PRO A 67 -9.92 -15.20 -10.87
N GLY A 68 -8.75 -15.29 -10.23
CA GLY A 68 -7.63 -16.14 -10.67
C GLY A 68 -6.73 -15.52 -11.73
N ASP A 69 -7.06 -14.33 -12.25
CA ASP A 69 -6.17 -13.62 -13.17
C ASP A 69 -4.85 -13.25 -12.49
N THR A 70 -3.75 -13.39 -13.23
CA THR A 70 -2.41 -13.02 -12.74
C THR A 70 -1.71 -12.14 -13.76
N VAL A 71 -1.39 -10.90 -13.37
CA VAL A 71 -0.51 -10.01 -14.12
C VAL A 71 0.91 -10.20 -13.62
N ARG A 72 1.74 -10.87 -14.43
CA ARG A 72 3.16 -11.12 -14.16
C ARG A 72 3.99 -10.08 -14.87
N ILE A 73 4.49 -9.10 -14.13
CA ILE A 73 5.30 -8.01 -14.66
C ILE A 73 6.76 -8.49 -14.63
N HIS A 74 7.37 -8.71 -15.79
CA HIS A 74 8.75 -9.14 -15.89
C HIS A 74 9.69 -7.96 -15.75
N TRP A 75 10.80 -8.19 -15.05
CA TRP A 75 11.85 -7.21 -14.95
C TRP A 75 12.37 -6.85 -16.34
N ARG A 76 12.64 -5.57 -16.53
CA ARG A 76 13.38 -5.04 -17.67
C ARG A 76 14.20 -3.84 -17.20
N LYS A 77 15.23 -3.49 -17.97
CA LYS A 77 16.16 -2.40 -17.62
C LYS A 77 15.48 -1.04 -17.51
N THR A 78 14.49 -0.78 -18.36
CA THR A 78 13.75 0.49 -18.38
C THR A 78 12.49 0.38 -17.51
N PRO A 79 12.33 1.20 -16.46
CA PRO A 79 11.14 1.17 -15.61
C PRO A 79 9.83 1.25 -16.40
N TYR A 80 8.78 0.62 -15.88
CA TYR A 80 7.42 0.84 -16.35
C TYR A 80 6.93 2.18 -15.83
N ARG A 81 6.53 3.08 -16.74
CA ARG A 81 6.01 4.42 -16.45
C ARG A 81 4.52 4.45 -16.78
N TYR A 82 3.75 3.71 -15.99
CA TYR A 82 2.33 3.47 -16.24
C TYR A 82 1.59 3.40 -14.91
N LYS A 83 0.45 4.07 -14.83
CA LYS A 83 -0.40 4.07 -13.63
C LYS A 83 -1.38 2.91 -13.71
N ILE A 84 -1.80 2.37 -12.57
CA ILE A 84 -2.74 1.24 -12.52
C ILE A 84 -3.97 1.65 -11.72
N LEU A 85 -5.15 1.32 -12.24
CA LEU A 85 -6.41 1.35 -11.51
C LEU A 85 -6.96 -0.08 -11.44
N LEU A 86 -7.23 -0.54 -10.22
CA LEU A 86 -7.89 -1.82 -9.95
C LEU A 86 -9.30 -1.54 -9.41
N SER A 87 -10.29 -1.83 -10.22
CA SER A 87 -11.72 -1.62 -9.91
C SER A 87 -12.52 -2.92 -9.90
N SER A 88 -11.87 -4.06 -10.13
CA SER A 88 -12.46 -5.39 -10.15
C SER A 88 -12.00 -6.25 -8.97
N SER A 89 -12.65 -7.40 -8.79
CA SER A 89 -12.43 -8.29 -7.64
C SER A 89 -11.99 -9.69 -8.08
N GLY A 90 -11.11 -10.29 -7.27
CA GLY A 90 -10.94 -11.74 -7.25
C GLY A 90 -11.97 -12.41 -6.35
N SER A 91 -11.73 -13.68 -6.03
CA SER A 91 -12.40 -14.38 -4.94
C SER A 91 -11.40 -14.83 -3.88
N ALA A 92 -11.89 -15.28 -2.73
CA ALA A 92 -11.04 -15.78 -1.64
C ALA A 92 -10.06 -16.88 -2.11
N ASP A 93 -10.54 -17.82 -2.92
CA ASP A 93 -9.73 -18.94 -3.43
C ASP A 93 -8.97 -18.59 -4.72
N GLN A 94 -9.40 -17.54 -5.43
CA GLN A 94 -8.88 -17.14 -6.74
C GLN A 94 -8.71 -15.61 -6.78
N PRO A 95 -7.73 -15.05 -6.04
CA PRO A 95 -7.52 -13.61 -6.01
C PRO A 95 -7.00 -13.10 -7.37
N VAL A 96 -7.24 -11.82 -7.64
CA VAL A 96 -6.50 -11.11 -8.71
C VAL A 96 -5.10 -10.83 -8.20
N ARG A 97 -4.07 -11.27 -8.93
CA ARG A 97 -2.67 -11.12 -8.53
C ARG A 97 -1.92 -10.22 -9.48
N ILE A 98 -1.22 -9.22 -8.95
CA ILE A 98 -0.26 -8.38 -9.66
C ILE A 98 1.09 -8.65 -9.03
N CYS A 99 1.98 -9.32 -9.75
CA CYS A 99 3.25 -9.75 -9.19
C CYS A 99 4.46 -9.45 -10.07
N GLY A 100 5.62 -9.25 -9.44
CA GLY A 100 6.88 -9.05 -10.13
C GLY A 100 7.66 -10.35 -10.38
N VAL A 101 8.05 -10.59 -11.64
CA VAL A 101 9.02 -11.63 -12.02
C VAL A 101 10.41 -11.00 -12.02
N PRO A 102 11.32 -11.41 -11.12
CA PRO A 102 12.62 -10.77 -10.99
C PRO A 102 13.54 -11.02 -12.20
N GLY A 103 14.47 -10.11 -12.41
CA GLY A 103 15.57 -10.27 -13.37
C GLY A 103 16.56 -11.36 -12.94
N SER A 104 17.54 -11.64 -13.81
CA SER A 104 18.56 -12.68 -13.53
C SER A 104 19.42 -12.38 -12.30
N GLY A 105 19.54 -11.11 -11.90
CA GLY A 105 20.24 -10.68 -10.69
C GLY A 105 19.34 -10.56 -9.47
N GLY A 106 18.05 -10.93 -9.58
CA GLY A 106 17.06 -10.76 -8.52
C GLY A 106 16.36 -9.39 -8.52
N GLU A 107 16.62 -8.56 -9.54
CA GLU A 107 16.07 -7.21 -9.62
C GLU A 107 14.54 -7.25 -9.76
N ARG A 108 13.85 -6.45 -8.96
CA ARG A 108 12.39 -6.34 -9.05
C ARG A 108 11.98 -5.46 -10.23
N PRO A 109 10.87 -5.78 -10.92
CA PRO A 109 10.30 -4.86 -11.91
C PRO A 109 9.93 -3.54 -11.22
N ILE A 110 10.38 -2.44 -11.82
CA ILE A 110 10.15 -1.09 -11.30
C ILE A 110 8.93 -0.48 -11.98
N LEU A 111 7.92 -0.09 -11.19
CA LEU A 111 6.89 0.86 -11.60
C LEU A 111 7.23 2.22 -11.00
N SER A 112 7.48 3.20 -11.86
CA SER A 112 7.83 4.56 -11.46
C SER A 112 6.69 5.51 -11.82
N GLY A 113 6.32 6.36 -10.85
CA GLY A 113 5.35 7.43 -11.04
C GLY A 113 5.88 8.61 -11.83
N ASP A 114 7.21 8.80 -11.89
CA ASP A 114 7.85 9.85 -12.66
C ASP A 114 7.57 9.69 -14.15
N ALA A 115 7.08 10.74 -14.80
CA ALA A 115 6.64 10.73 -16.19
C ALA A 115 5.73 9.53 -16.56
N ALA A 116 4.96 9.03 -15.59
CA ALA A 116 4.03 7.92 -15.82
C ALA A 116 2.86 8.34 -16.71
N VAL A 117 2.22 7.38 -17.36
CA VAL A 117 1.03 7.62 -18.19
C VAL A 117 -0.20 7.03 -17.53
N THR A 118 -1.25 7.84 -17.39
CA THR A 118 -2.61 7.36 -17.23
C THR A 118 -3.19 7.09 -18.62
N PRO A 119 -3.64 5.86 -18.92
CA PRO A 119 -4.35 5.53 -20.15
C PRO A 119 -5.61 6.36 -20.33
N VAL A 120 -5.89 6.76 -21.58
CA VAL A 120 -7.10 7.48 -21.97
C VAL A 120 -8.39 6.77 -21.50
N ASN A 121 -8.39 5.43 -21.51
CA ASN A 121 -9.55 4.60 -21.16
C ASN A 121 -9.42 3.91 -19.79
N MET A 122 -8.63 4.47 -18.86
CA MET A 122 -8.48 3.85 -17.52
C MET A 122 -9.82 3.71 -16.77
N GLY A 123 -10.81 4.55 -17.09
CA GLY A 123 -12.17 4.41 -16.56
C GLY A 123 -12.23 4.62 -15.05
N TYR A 124 -11.72 5.77 -14.58
CA TYR A 124 -11.78 6.11 -13.16
C TYR A 124 -13.22 6.10 -12.64
N PRO A 125 -13.47 5.50 -11.48
CA PRO A 125 -14.82 5.36 -10.96
C PRO A 125 -15.39 6.71 -10.57
N ASP A 126 -16.66 6.93 -10.90
CA ASP A 126 -17.46 7.96 -10.24
C ASP A 126 -17.76 7.46 -8.82
N ASN A 127 -17.26 8.15 -7.80
CA ASN A 127 -17.54 7.76 -6.42
C ASN A 127 -17.48 8.96 -5.48
N TYR A 128 -17.77 8.72 -4.21
CA TYR A 128 -17.83 9.78 -3.21
C TYR A 128 -16.49 10.49 -2.98
N PHE A 129 -15.39 9.86 -3.38
CA PHE A 129 -14.02 10.36 -3.26
C PHE A 129 -13.52 11.07 -4.52
N ASN A 130 -14.17 10.80 -5.65
CA ASN A 130 -13.79 11.23 -6.96
C ASN A 130 -14.90 12.10 -7.57
N ARG A 131 -15.00 13.34 -7.08
CA ARG A 131 -15.89 14.36 -7.65
C ARG A 131 -15.31 15.06 -8.89
N ASP A 132 -14.03 14.79 -9.17
CA ASP A 132 -13.28 15.30 -10.32
C ASP A 132 -12.19 14.28 -10.67
N SER A 133 -12.42 13.50 -11.74
CA SER A 133 -11.57 12.38 -12.18
C SER A 133 -10.15 12.81 -12.53
N ASP A 134 -9.95 14.09 -12.84
CA ASP A 134 -8.62 14.66 -13.07
C ASP A 134 -7.82 14.77 -11.77
N ASN A 135 -8.46 15.08 -10.65
CA ASN A 135 -7.80 15.17 -9.35
C ASN A 135 -7.49 13.79 -8.78
N PHE A 136 -8.38 12.82 -8.98
CA PHE A 136 -8.22 11.48 -8.42
C PHE A 136 -7.05 10.70 -9.05
N GLN A 137 -6.78 10.92 -10.34
CA GLN A 137 -5.57 10.41 -11.00
C GLN A 137 -4.28 10.82 -10.29
N GLY A 138 -4.25 12.03 -9.71
CA GLY A 138 -3.09 12.58 -9.01
C GLY A 138 -2.82 11.96 -7.64
N LEU A 139 -3.68 11.05 -7.15
CA LEU A 139 -3.61 10.53 -5.78
C LEU A 139 -2.79 9.25 -5.62
N GLY A 140 -2.38 8.59 -6.72
CA GLY A 140 -1.44 7.47 -6.58
C GLY A 140 -0.97 6.81 -7.86
N LEU A 141 0.06 5.96 -7.73
CA LEU A 141 0.63 5.18 -8.84
C LEU A 141 -0.21 3.94 -9.13
N ILE A 142 -0.50 3.15 -8.10
CA ILE A 142 -1.51 2.09 -8.12
C ILE A 142 -2.67 2.55 -7.24
N ILE A 143 -3.88 2.57 -7.81
CA ILE A 143 -5.10 2.94 -7.10
C ILE A 143 -6.06 1.75 -7.12
N ILE A 144 -6.58 1.37 -5.96
CA ILE A 144 -7.67 0.40 -5.82
C ILE A 144 -8.93 1.16 -5.41
N SER A 145 -9.96 1.11 -6.25
CA SER A 145 -11.20 1.87 -6.02
C SER A 145 -12.34 1.33 -6.88
N GLY A 146 -13.53 1.23 -6.30
CA GLY A 146 -14.78 0.94 -7.01
C GLY A 146 -15.61 2.19 -7.31
N ASN A 147 -16.64 1.99 -8.12
CA ASN A 147 -17.70 2.96 -8.46
C ASN A 147 -18.83 2.92 -7.41
N TYR A 148 -19.19 4.06 -6.81
CA TYR A 148 -20.16 4.21 -5.71
C TYR A 148 -20.21 3.02 -4.72
N ASP A 149 -21.21 2.15 -4.86
CA ASP A 149 -21.51 1.03 -3.95
C ASP A 149 -20.72 -0.24 -4.28
N THR A 150 -19.83 -0.21 -5.29
CA THR A 150 -18.93 -1.32 -5.63
C THR A 150 -17.62 -1.21 -4.86
N LYS A 151 -17.12 -2.36 -4.43
CA LYS A 151 -15.96 -2.47 -3.56
C LYS A 151 -15.04 -3.59 -4.07
N PRO A 152 -13.88 -3.25 -4.67
CA PRO A 152 -12.89 -4.23 -5.09
C PRO A 152 -12.47 -5.12 -3.93
N ALA A 153 -12.25 -6.40 -4.20
CA ALA A 153 -11.87 -7.35 -3.17
C ALA A 153 -10.92 -8.45 -3.65
N HIS A 154 -10.19 -9.07 -2.71
CA HIS A 154 -9.30 -10.21 -2.97
C HIS A 154 -8.22 -9.90 -4.02
N ILE A 155 -7.41 -8.88 -3.71
CA ILE A 155 -6.34 -8.40 -4.57
C ILE A 155 -5.00 -8.62 -3.87
N VAL A 156 -4.01 -9.10 -4.62
CA VAL A 156 -2.63 -9.25 -4.15
C VAL A 156 -1.70 -8.40 -5.02
N ILE A 157 -0.92 -7.53 -4.38
CA ILE A 157 0.16 -6.76 -5.01
C ILE A 157 1.47 -7.21 -4.37
N GLU A 158 2.34 -7.87 -5.15
CA GLU A 158 3.55 -8.47 -4.60
C GLU A 158 4.80 -8.42 -5.48
N GLY A 159 5.97 -8.35 -4.84
CA GLY A 159 7.24 -8.54 -5.55
C GLY A 159 7.71 -7.35 -6.40
N LEU A 160 7.08 -6.18 -6.30
CA LEU A 160 7.37 -5.02 -7.15
C LEU A 160 8.29 -4.00 -6.44
N HIS A 161 8.95 -3.16 -7.24
CA HIS A 161 9.56 -1.92 -6.76
C HIS A 161 8.70 -0.75 -7.24
N LEU A 162 8.01 -0.10 -6.32
CA LEU A 162 7.09 1.00 -6.56
C LEU A 162 7.73 2.29 -6.06
N ARG A 163 7.82 3.31 -6.93
CA ARG A 163 8.48 4.56 -6.53
C ARG A 163 8.03 5.79 -7.28
N ASP A 164 8.51 6.93 -6.82
CA ASP A 164 8.42 8.23 -7.50
C ASP A 164 6.97 8.74 -7.66
N ALA A 165 6.13 8.55 -6.63
CA ALA A 165 4.72 8.99 -6.62
C ALA A 165 4.46 10.04 -5.52
N GLY A 166 5.08 11.21 -5.67
CA GLY A 166 4.97 12.37 -4.77
C GLY A 166 4.93 13.67 -5.56
N LYS A 167 4.61 14.79 -4.91
CA LYS A 167 4.26 16.07 -5.57
C LYS A 167 5.28 16.63 -6.57
N ASP A 168 6.56 16.27 -6.41
CA ASP A 168 7.65 16.73 -7.29
C ASP A 168 7.74 15.91 -8.58
N TYR A 169 7.00 14.80 -8.65
CA TYR A 169 6.84 13.97 -9.84
C TYR A 169 5.59 14.38 -10.62
N HIS A 170 5.57 13.97 -11.88
CA HIS A 170 4.50 14.30 -12.82
C HIS A 170 4.10 13.08 -13.64
N PHE A 171 2.89 13.14 -14.20
CA PHE A 171 2.34 12.12 -15.08
C PHE A 171 1.57 12.77 -16.23
N THR A 172 1.36 12.02 -17.31
CA THR A 172 0.41 12.39 -18.36
C THR A 172 -0.95 11.82 -17.99
N SER A 173 -1.94 12.68 -17.80
CA SER A 173 -3.31 12.30 -17.47
C SER A 173 -4.02 11.60 -18.63
N SER A 174 -5.18 11.01 -18.38
CA SER A 174 -6.03 10.39 -19.40
C SER A 174 -6.48 11.39 -20.48
N ALA A 175 -6.51 12.69 -20.16
CA ALA A 175 -6.77 13.78 -21.10
C ALA A 175 -5.56 14.16 -21.97
N GLY A 176 -4.40 13.53 -21.76
CA GLY A 176 -3.15 13.86 -22.44
C GLY A 176 -2.39 15.04 -21.85
N GLU A 177 -2.87 15.61 -20.74
CA GLU A 177 -2.23 16.76 -20.08
C GLU A 177 -1.17 16.32 -19.08
N ARG A 178 -0.06 17.03 -19.01
CA ARG A 178 0.95 16.85 -17.95
C ARG A 178 0.42 17.41 -16.63
N LYS A 179 0.27 16.56 -15.61
CA LYS A 179 -0.15 16.92 -14.25
C LYS A 179 0.89 16.48 -13.23
N ASN A 180 0.91 17.16 -12.08
CA ASN A 180 1.72 16.74 -10.94
C ASN A 180 0.90 15.80 -10.04
N TYR A 181 1.57 14.94 -9.29
CA TYR A 181 0.93 14.24 -8.19
C TYR A 181 0.51 15.24 -7.10
N GLY A 182 -0.54 14.91 -6.36
CA GLY A 182 -0.92 15.67 -5.16
C GLY A 182 0.04 15.44 -4.00
N ASP A 183 0.05 16.34 -3.02
CA ASP A 183 0.90 16.22 -1.83
C ASP A 183 0.70 14.89 -1.09
N GLY A 184 -0.55 14.43 -0.98
CA GLY A 184 -0.92 13.17 -0.35
C GLY A 184 -0.87 11.94 -1.27
N ALA A 185 -0.28 12.05 -2.47
CA ALA A 185 -0.24 10.94 -3.41
C ALA A 185 0.51 9.73 -2.84
N ALA A 186 0.08 8.52 -3.20
CA ALA A 186 0.68 7.30 -2.69
C ALA A 186 1.20 6.38 -3.80
N CYS A 187 2.22 5.57 -3.50
CA CYS A 187 2.59 4.51 -4.44
C CYS A 187 1.50 3.44 -4.54
N ILE A 188 0.87 3.09 -3.40
CA ILE A 188 -0.38 2.31 -3.38
C ILE A 188 -1.44 3.11 -2.63
N ARG A 189 -2.56 3.42 -3.30
CA ARG A 189 -3.74 4.02 -2.71
C ARG A 189 -4.91 3.03 -2.72
N ILE A 190 -5.58 2.85 -1.58
CA ILE A 190 -6.79 2.02 -1.47
C ILE A 190 -7.92 2.89 -0.96
N GLN A 191 -8.96 3.08 -1.78
CA GLN A 191 -10.08 3.95 -1.46
C GLN A 191 -11.32 3.54 -2.27
N ALA A 192 -12.03 2.46 -1.91
CA ALA A 192 -11.78 1.53 -0.80
C ALA A 192 -11.81 0.07 -1.31
N ALA A 193 -11.45 -0.92 -0.48
CA ALA A 193 -11.40 -2.33 -0.86
C ALA A 193 -11.48 -3.30 0.34
N ASP A 194 -11.77 -4.57 0.07
CA ASP A 194 -11.71 -5.67 1.06
C ASP A 194 -10.65 -6.72 0.72
N HIS A 195 -10.03 -7.32 1.74
CA HIS A 195 -9.11 -8.46 1.56
C HIS A 195 -7.97 -8.16 0.58
N VAL A 196 -7.23 -7.07 0.83
CA VAL A 196 -6.06 -6.70 0.03
C VAL A 196 -4.79 -7.15 0.73
N ILE A 197 -3.93 -7.83 -0.03
CA ILE A 197 -2.58 -8.22 0.40
C ILE A 197 -1.55 -7.36 -0.33
N VAL A 198 -0.73 -6.64 0.42
CA VAL A 198 0.45 -5.93 -0.09
C VAL A 198 1.68 -6.61 0.49
N ARG A 199 2.43 -7.33 -0.35
CA ARG A 199 3.48 -8.24 0.12
C ARG A 199 4.81 -8.09 -0.59
N ASN A 200 5.92 -8.11 0.14
CA ASN A 200 7.25 -8.26 -0.44
C ASN A 200 7.54 -7.22 -1.55
N ASN A 201 7.07 -5.98 -1.38
CA ASN A 201 7.36 -4.87 -2.28
C ASN A 201 8.45 -3.97 -1.70
N VAL A 202 9.17 -3.27 -2.57
CA VAL A 202 9.98 -2.10 -2.21
C VAL A 202 9.15 -0.86 -2.57
N ILE A 203 8.91 0.03 -1.61
CA ILE A 203 8.03 1.20 -1.77
C ILE A 203 8.77 2.43 -1.30
N GLU A 204 9.23 3.26 -2.22
CA GLU A 204 10.09 4.40 -1.88
C GLU A 204 9.81 5.68 -2.63
N ASN A 205 10.22 6.80 -2.05
CA ASN A 205 10.22 8.10 -2.73
C ASN A 205 8.81 8.57 -3.18
N CYS A 206 7.79 8.18 -2.43
CA CYS A 206 6.39 8.57 -2.66
C CYS A 206 5.96 9.65 -1.65
N GLY A 207 4.83 10.33 -1.88
CA GLY A 207 4.22 11.20 -0.87
C GLY A 207 3.84 10.39 0.36
N ASN A 208 2.98 9.39 0.18
CA ASN A 208 2.77 8.27 1.10
C ASN A 208 3.27 6.98 0.44
N GLY A 209 3.88 6.06 1.19
CA GLY A 209 4.21 4.75 0.64
C GLY A 209 2.93 3.96 0.31
N ILE A 210 2.15 3.68 1.36
CA ILE A 210 0.81 3.09 1.27
C ILE A 210 -0.19 4.04 1.95
N PHE A 211 -1.28 4.34 1.27
CA PHE A 211 -2.36 5.17 1.79
C PHE A 211 -3.70 4.44 1.65
N THR A 212 -4.46 4.34 2.73
CA THR A 212 -5.86 3.94 2.65
C THR A 212 -6.77 5.00 3.25
N MET A 213 -7.97 5.11 2.68
CA MET A 213 -9.01 6.01 3.17
C MET A 213 -10.30 5.24 3.36
N SER A 214 -10.91 5.39 4.53
CA SER A 214 -12.28 4.96 4.79
C SER A 214 -13.11 6.19 5.09
N GLN A 215 -14.24 6.39 4.41
CA GLN A 215 -15.16 7.48 4.76
C GLN A 215 -16.55 6.96 5.11
N GLY A 216 -17.22 7.65 6.03
CA GLY A 216 -18.47 7.21 6.63
C GLY A 216 -19.71 7.24 5.73
N TYR A 217 -19.58 7.35 4.40
CA TYR A 217 -20.74 7.44 3.49
C TYR A 217 -21.56 6.15 3.45
N ASN A 218 -20.90 5.01 3.25
CA ASN A 218 -21.50 3.68 3.16
C ASN A 218 -20.43 2.60 3.42
N GLU A 219 -20.86 1.34 3.49
CA GLU A 219 -19.95 0.19 3.65
C GLU A 219 -18.94 0.04 2.50
N ALA A 220 -19.34 0.41 1.27
CA ALA A 220 -18.45 0.37 0.10
C ALA A 220 -17.31 1.39 0.18
N SER A 221 -17.46 2.43 1.01
CA SER A 221 -16.46 3.48 1.26
C SER A 221 -15.49 3.13 2.39
N LEU A 222 -15.57 1.93 2.97
CA LEU A 222 -14.67 1.46 4.04
C LEU A 222 -13.64 0.49 3.51
N THR A 223 -12.43 0.49 4.07
CA THR A 223 -11.42 -0.55 3.77
C THR A 223 -11.43 -1.61 4.86
N ARG A 224 -11.41 -2.91 4.51
CA ARG A 224 -11.34 -4.00 5.51
C ARG A 224 -10.30 -5.06 5.20
N ASP A 225 -9.85 -5.69 6.28
CA ASP A 225 -9.04 -6.91 6.29
C ASP A 225 -7.81 -6.81 5.39
N LEU A 226 -6.90 -5.90 5.75
CA LEU A 226 -5.63 -5.71 5.06
C LEU A 226 -4.54 -6.63 5.62
N LEU A 227 -3.72 -7.19 4.74
CA LEU A 227 -2.45 -7.82 5.11
C LEU A 227 -1.31 -7.10 4.41
N ILE A 228 -0.47 -6.44 5.20
CA ILE A 228 0.69 -5.70 4.74
C ILE A 228 1.92 -6.40 5.31
N GLU A 229 2.69 -7.09 4.46
CA GLU A 229 3.77 -7.93 4.97
C GLU A 229 5.04 -8.02 4.13
N GLY A 230 6.19 -8.12 4.81
CA GLY A 230 7.49 -8.29 4.15
C GLY A 230 7.88 -7.15 3.21
N ASN A 231 7.20 -6.00 3.26
CA ASN A 231 7.53 -4.85 2.42
C ASN A 231 8.70 -4.07 3.01
N TYR A 232 9.49 -3.43 2.16
CA TYR A 232 10.43 -2.40 2.53
C TYR A 232 9.87 -1.02 2.17
N LEU A 233 9.83 -0.11 3.12
CA LEU A 233 9.35 1.26 2.92
C LEU A 233 10.41 2.26 3.37
N ALA A 234 10.84 3.14 2.49
CA ALA A 234 11.85 4.16 2.80
C ALA A 234 11.65 5.41 1.95
N ASP A 235 12.23 6.54 2.36
CA ASP A 235 12.20 7.80 1.61
C ASP A 235 10.80 8.28 1.20
N ASN A 236 9.77 7.85 1.94
CA ASN A 236 8.40 8.31 1.79
C ASN A 236 8.16 9.52 2.70
N GLY A 237 7.22 10.37 2.32
CA GLY A 237 6.92 11.59 3.04
C GLY A 237 7.28 12.86 2.26
N GLN A 238 6.99 13.99 2.89
CA GLN A 238 7.14 15.32 2.31
C GLN A 238 7.94 16.24 3.25
N PRO A 239 9.10 16.78 2.82
CA PRO A 239 9.88 17.71 3.63
C PRO A 239 9.04 18.91 4.11
N GLY A 240 9.14 19.22 5.40
CA GLY A 240 8.40 20.31 6.04
C GLY A 240 6.92 20.04 6.30
N SER A 241 6.44 18.82 6.07
CA SER A 241 5.04 18.44 6.29
C SER A 241 4.91 17.24 7.21
N TYR A 242 3.89 17.29 8.08
CA TYR A 242 3.51 16.19 8.97
C TYR A 242 2.33 15.36 8.45
N TYR A 243 1.76 15.73 7.30
CA TYR A 243 0.56 15.09 6.72
C TYR A 243 0.87 13.86 5.87
N GLN A 244 2.09 13.74 5.37
CA GLN A 244 2.54 12.63 4.53
C GLN A 244 3.39 11.67 5.36
N HIS A 245 3.10 10.38 5.25
CA HIS A 245 3.62 9.33 6.11
C HIS A 245 4.31 8.23 5.32
N GLY A 246 5.13 7.41 5.98
CA GLY A 246 5.59 6.15 5.39
C GLY A 246 4.39 5.29 4.97
N MET A 247 3.43 5.13 5.89
CA MET A 247 2.12 4.57 5.65
C MET A 247 1.05 5.35 6.42
N TYR A 248 -0.10 5.57 5.78
CA TYR A 248 -1.30 6.10 6.40
C TYR A 248 -2.46 5.14 6.16
N ILE A 249 -2.98 4.51 7.21
CA ILE A 249 -3.99 3.45 7.07
C ILE A 249 -5.25 3.79 7.86
N GLN A 250 -6.39 3.78 7.17
CA GLN A 250 -7.72 3.71 7.77
C GLN A 250 -8.42 2.44 7.29
N ALA A 251 -8.74 1.55 8.23
CA ALA A 251 -9.36 0.27 7.91
C ALA A 251 -10.05 -0.37 9.13
N ILE A 252 -10.93 -1.33 8.89
CA ILE A 252 -11.39 -2.28 9.90
C ILE A 252 -10.64 -3.60 9.65
N GLY A 253 -9.70 -3.91 10.54
CA GLY A 253 -8.78 -5.04 10.42
C GLY A 253 -7.58 -4.72 9.52
N ALA A 254 -6.40 -4.62 10.13
CA ALA A 254 -5.15 -4.53 9.39
C ALA A 254 -4.04 -5.29 10.13
N THR A 255 -3.33 -6.15 9.41
CA THR A 255 -2.14 -6.84 9.92
C THR A 255 -0.89 -6.30 9.24
N TYR A 256 0.07 -5.88 10.05
CA TYR A 256 1.39 -5.42 9.63
C TYR A 256 2.40 -6.42 10.15
N GLN A 257 3.03 -7.18 9.27
CA GLN A 257 4.00 -8.18 9.71
C GLN A 257 5.25 -8.29 8.85
N TYR A 258 6.40 -8.48 9.48
CA TYR A 258 7.67 -8.71 8.78
C TYR A 258 8.10 -7.58 7.84
N ASN A 259 7.46 -6.41 7.89
CA ASN A 259 7.86 -5.26 7.09
C ASN A 259 9.12 -4.63 7.68
N HIS A 260 9.90 -3.99 6.82
CA HIS A 260 10.99 -3.11 7.21
C HIS A 260 10.65 -1.66 6.85
N PHE A 261 10.52 -0.83 7.87
CA PHE A 261 10.35 0.61 7.76
C PHE A 261 11.72 1.28 7.89
N GLY A 262 12.29 1.67 6.74
CA GLY A 262 13.42 2.58 6.66
C GLY A 262 13.04 4.02 7.01
N PRO A 263 14.01 4.96 6.96
CA PRO A 263 13.75 6.36 7.27
C PRO A 263 12.72 6.98 6.31
N ASN A 264 11.90 7.91 6.82
CA ASN A 264 11.12 8.78 5.96
C ASN A 264 12.04 9.74 5.19
N LYS A 265 11.55 10.32 4.10
CA LYS A 265 12.30 11.30 3.29
C LYS A 265 12.84 12.41 4.19
N ALA A 266 14.13 12.74 4.04
CA ALA A 266 14.81 13.71 4.89
C ALA A 266 14.02 15.04 5.02
N GLY A 267 13.82 15.49 6.25
CA GLY A 267 13.05 16.70 6.56
C GLY A 267 11.53 16.51 6.61
N SER A 268 11.01 15.31 6.31
CA SER A 268 9.59 15.00 6.51
C SER A 268 9.27 14.88 7.99
N GLN A 269 8.07 15.33 8.37
CA GLN A 269 7.63 15.36 9.77
C GLN A 269 6.53 14.33 10.09
N GLY A 270 6.20 13.48 9.12
CA GLY A 270 5.21 12.42 9.29
C GLY A 270 5.75 11.22 10.06
N ALA A 271 4.81 10.40 10.54
CA ALA A 271 5.08 9.07 11.10
C ALA A 271 5.56 8.06 10.04
N MET A 272 6.27 7.01 10.46
CA MET A 272 6.53 5.84 9.60
C MET A 272 5.27 5.01 9.41
N LEU A 273 4.54 4.72 10.49
CA LEU A 273 3.20 4.14 10.47
C LEU A 273 2.22 5.07 11.18
N LYS A 274 1.29 5.67 10.41
CA LYS A 274 0.10 6.35 10.92
C LYS A 274 -1.11 5.46 10.67
N GLU A 275 -1.91 5.19 11.69
CA GLU A 275 -3.14 4.45 11.50
C GLU A 275 -4.33 5.00 12.30
N ARG A 276 -5.53 4.71 11.79
CA ARG A 276 -6.86 4.89 12.38
C ARG A 276 -7.65 3.61 12.12
N VAL A 277 -7.33 2.56 12.87
CA VAL A 277 -7.76 1.18 12.54
C VAL A 277 -8.48 0.53 13.71
N ALA A 278 -9.58 -0.17 13.42
CA ALA A 278 -10.18 -1.13 14.34
C ALA A 278 -9.50 -2.50 14.21
N GLY A 279 -8.85 -3.01 15.25
CA GLY A 279 -8.31 -4.38 15.27
C GLY A 279 -6.99 -4.55 14.53
N SER A 280 -6.04 -3.65 14.77
CA SER A 280 -4.70 -3.76 14.21
C SER A 280 -3.91 -4.91 14.85
N VAL A 281 -3.11 -5.61 14.06
CA VAL A 281 -2.05 -6.50 14.54
C VAL A 281 -0.72 -6.03 13.95
N ILE A 282 0.11 -5.38 14.76
CA ILE A 282 1.42 -4.87 14.37
C ILE A 282 2.49 -5.76 14.98
N ARG A 283 3.08 -6.66 14.20
CA ARG A 283 4.02 -7.65 14.73
C ARG A 283 5.25 -7.94 13.89
N TYR A 284 6.36 -8.25 14.53
CA TYR A 284 7.58 -8.72 13.85
C TYR A 284 8.08 -7.79 12.73
N ASN A 285 7.77 -6.51 12.78
CA ASN A 285 8.31 -5.52 11.85
C ASN A 285 9.62 -4.96 12.39
N TRP A 286 10.47 -4.49 11.48
CA TRP A 286 11.67 -3.73 11.79
C TRP A 286 11.44 -2.25 11.49
N PHE A 287 11.75 -1.37 12.44
CA PHE A 287 11.69 0.08 12.27
C PHE A 287 13.07 0.66 12.51
N ASP A 288 13.64 1.29 11.49
CA ASP A 288 14.83 2.13 11.64
C ASP A 288 14.48 3.50 12.23
N SER A 289 15.51 4.28 12.57
CA SER A 289 15.38 5.69 12.92
C SER A 289 15.09 6.53 11.67
N GLY A 290 14.24 7.54 11.76
CA GLY A 290 14.06 8.51 10.65
C GLY A 290 12.64 9.01 10.38
N GLY A 291 11.64 8.57 11.16
CA GLY A 291 10.34 9.24 11.24
C GLY A 291 10.29 10.17 12.46
N THR A 292 9.47 11.23 12.40
CA THR A 292 9.18 12.05 13.61
C THR A 292 8.44 11.23 14.67
N ARG A 293 7.66 10.24 14.22
CA ARG A 293 7.02 9.21 15.04
C ARG A 293 7.23 7.87 14.34
N ILE A 294 7.56 6.82 15.09
CA ILE A 294 7.69 5.47 14.53
C ILE A 294 6.30 4.89 14.27
N MET A 295 5.45 4.95 15.30
CA MET A 295 4.05 4.59 15.24
C MET A 295 3.20 5.72 15.77
N ASP A 296 2.11 6.02 15.08
CA ASP A 296 1.11 7.02 15.45
C ASP A 296 -0.27 6.37 15.33
N LEU A 297 -0.71 5.74 16.42
CA LEU A 297 -1.94 4.95 16.51
C LEU A 297 -3.01 5.82 17.15
N VAL A 298 -3.94 6.34 16.34
CA VAL A 298 -4.94 7.32 16.78
C VAL A 298 -6.36 6.83 16.54
N GLU A 299 -7.30 7.56 17.12
CA GLU A 299 -8.73 7.33 16.99
C GLU A 299 -9.23 7.45 15.56
N VAL A 300 -10.30 6.70 15.28
CA VAL A 300 -11.04 6.79 14.02
C VAL A 300 -11.79 8.12 13.95
N GLU A 301 -11.66 8.82 12.82
CA GLU A 301 -12.27 10.14 12.61
C GLU A 301 -13.31 10.06 11.47
N ASP A 302 -12.85 9.94 10.22
CA ASP A 302 -13.64 10.12 8.98
C ASP A 302 -14.82 9.14 8.79
N ALA A 303 -14.82 8.03 9.51
CA ALA A 303 -15.82 6.98 9.41
C ALA A 303 -16.28 6.47 10.79
N SER A 304 -16.15 7.26 11.86
CA SER A 304 -16.40 6.81 13.24
C SER A 304 -17.76 6.09 13.45
N GLY A 305 -18.85 6.53 12.82
CA GLY A 305 -20.15 5.84 12.87
C GLY A 305 -20.24 4.50 12.12
N TRP A 306 -19.15 4.03 11.53
CA TRP A 306 -18.98 2.66 11.03
C TRP A 306 -18.11 1.78 11.93
N TYR A 307 -17.51 2.37 12.96
CA TYR A 307 -16.53 1.74 13.84
C TYR A 307 -17.03 1.64 15.28
N LEU A 308 -17.82 2.62 15.74
CA LEU A 308 -18.26 2.75 17.12
C LEU A 308 -19.79 2.85 17.18
N GLU A 309 -20.44 2.03 18.00
CA GLU A 309 -21.91 2.04 18.14
C GLU A 309 -22.41 3.38 18.66
N GLN A 310 -21.66 4.01 19.58
CA GLN A 310 -21.99 5.34 20.07
C GLN A 310 -22.06 6.36 18.93
N SER A 311 -21.01 6.46 18.11
CA SER A 311 -20.97 7.39 16.98
C SER A 311 -22.08 7.10 15.96
N TYR A 312 -22.39 5.82 15.69
CA TYR A 312 -23.51 5.48 14.81
C TYR A 312 -24.86 5.96 15.38
N ARG A 313 -25.08 5.81 16.69
CA ARG A 313 -26.30 6.27 17.34
C ARG A 313 -26.43 7.79 17.37
N GLU A 314 -25.31 8.49 17.53
CA GLU A 314 -25.26 9.95 17.43
C GLU A 314 -25.67 10.44 16.03
N GLU A 315 -25.16 9.79 14.97
CA GLU A 315 -25.54 10.08 13.57
C GLU A 315 -27.04 9.89 13.29
N LEU A 316 -27.68 8.91 13.95
CA LEU A 316 -29.10 8.61 13.74
C LEU A 316 -30.05 9.65 14.34
N GLY A 317 -29.57 10.51 15.26
CA GLY A 317 -30.39 11.56 15.88
C GLY A 317 -31.65 11.05 16.58
N GLY A 318 -31.61 9.83 17.14
CA GLY A 318 -32.75 9.18 17.80
C GLY A 318 -33.60 8.28 16.90
N SER A 319 -33.29 8.18 15.61
CA SER A 319 -33.89 7.19 14.71
C SER A 319 -33.49 5.76 15.10
N ALA A 320 -34.34 4.78 14.79
CA ALA A 320 -33.99 3.37 15.00
C ALA A 320 -32.80 2.98 14.10
N PRO A 321 -31.80 2.26 14.63
CA PRO A 321 -30.67 1.80 13.82
C PRO A 321 -31.10 0.72 12.82
N ASP A 322 -30.48 0.75 11.65
CA ASP A 322 -30.55 -0.35 10.70
C ASP A 322 -29.86 -1.59 11.32
N PRO A 323 -30.55 -2.75 11.46
CA PRO A 323 -29.99 -3.91 12.13
C PRO A 323 -28.72 -4.47 11.46
N GLU A 324 -28.64 -4.41 10.13
CA GLU A 324 -27.48 -4.93 9.39
C GLU A 324 -26.25 -4.05 9.58
N ARG A 325 -26.41 -2.72 9.46
CA ARG A 325 -25.36 -1.75 9.77
C ARG A 325 -24.94 -1.83 11.23
N LEU A 326 -25.90 -1.94 12.16
CA LEU A 326 -25.58 -2.06 13.59
C LEU A 326 -24.73 -3.29 13.89
N ALA A 327 -25.03 -4.44 13.25
CA ALA A 327 -24.22 -5.64 13.39
C ALA A 327 -22.77 -5.42 12.92
N LYS A 328 -22.57 -4.75 11.76
CA LYS A 328 -21.24 -4.42 11.23
C LYS A 328 -20.48 -3.44 12.13
N VAL A 329 -21.16 -2.43 12.68
CA VAL A 329 -20.58 -1.46 13.61
C VAL A 329 -20.14 -2.16 14.89
N ARG A 330 -20.95 -3.06 15.44
CA ARG A 330 -20.60 -3.84 16.64
C ARG A 330 -19.42 -4.78 16.41
N ASP A 331 -19.31 -5.40 15.23
CA ASP A 331 -18.13 -6.18 14.87
C ASP A 331 -16.87 -5.30 14.82
N ALA A 332 -16.97 -4.13 14.16
CA ALA A 332 -15.87 -3.17 14.10
C ALA A 332 -15.46 -2.68 15.50
N GLU A 333 -16.42 -2.36 16.38
CA GLU A 333 -16.15 -1.91 17.74
C GLU A 333 -15.51 -3.02 18.58
N ALA A 334 -15.96 -4.27 18.43
CA ALA A 334 -15.35 -5.42 19.08
C ALA A 334 -13.88 -5.56 18.65
N ARG A 335 -13.58 -5.43 17.36
CA ARG A 335 -12.21 -5.42 16.81
C ARG A 335 -11.39 -4.24 17.33
N TYR A 336 -11.99 -3.06 17.48
CA TYR A 336 -11.32 -1.87 18.01
C TYR A 336 -10.69 -2.11 19.39
N ARG A 337 -11.29 -3.01 20.18
CA ARG A 337 -10.82 -3.41 21.51
C ARG A 337 -9.73 -4.48 21.48
N THR A 338 -9.31 -4.94 20.30
CA THR A 338 -8.36 -6.04 20.09
C THR A 338 -7.14 -5.63 19.28
N THR A 339 -6.61 -4.43 19.48
CA THR A 339 -5.33 -4.02 18.88
C THR A 339 -4.15 -4.69 19.58
N HIS A 340 -3.25 -5.28 18.80
CA HIS A 340 -2.06 -5.99 19.30
C HIS A 340 -0.79 -5.40 18.69
N VAL A 341 0.19 -5.06 19.53
CA VAL A 341 1.52 -4.61 19.11
C VAL A 341 2.57 -5.45 19.84
N TYR A 342 3.32 -6.29 19.12
CA TYR A 342 4.31 -7.19 19.75
C TYR A 342 5.41 -7.66 18.81
N GLY A 343 6.58 -7.98 19.35
CA GLY A 343 7.68 -8.56 18.56
C GLY A 343 8.30 -7.64 17.50
N ASN A 344 7.94 -6.36 17.47
CA ASN A 344 8.57 -5.39 16.58
C ASN A 344 9.96 -5.00 17.11
N LEU A 345 10.90 -4.82 16.20
CA LEU A 345 12.25 -4.35 16.49
C LEU A 345 12.31 -2.86 16.13
N ILE A 346 12.72 -2.04 17.10
CA ILE A 346 12.82 -0.60 16.94
C ILE A 346 14.27 -0.19 17.17
N ARG A 347 14.90 0.36 16.14
CA ARG A 347 16.25 0.89 16.19
C ARG A 347 16.18 2.41 16.32
N HIS A 348 16.64 2.92 17.45
CA HIS A 348 16.68 4.35 17.76
C HIS A 348 18.00 5.01 17.35
#